data_AF-A0A2P2D264-F1
#
_entry.id   AF-A0A2P2D264-F1
#
_cell.length_a   1.000
_cell.length_b   1.000
_cell.length_c   1.000
_cell.angle_alpha   90.00
_cell.angle_beta   90.00
_cell.angle_gamma   90.00
#
_symmetry.space_group_name_H-M   'P 1'
#
loop_
_entity.id
_entity.type
_entity.pdbx_description
1 polymer ?
#
loop_
_entity_poly.entity_id
_entity_poly.type
_entity_poly.pdbx_seq_one_letter_code
_entity_poly.pdbx_strand_id
1 'polypeptide(L)'
;MQFFRSYWPWISGAIILIICILFIFWPERKTNSPSLGEEASEVVDRKYGSGSLEFPDAPHPFEEDPDLEGPAKRLWPAAFREKKSEEEREKIREEWVDFAARYPRNIYIPSEFRPQLTSEDEKKAREQLDKVTSAESKFALSKNAGRYAQPGSVPTRPSDPNVTPEEQKAYFSYKISELESRIQLVQYAIQQGRMDASQIPQANSDIASWQKELQQLRQVSESVHR
;
A
#
# COMPACT_ATOMS: atom_id res chain seq x y z
N MET A 1 -40.60 57.08 -19.09
CA MET A 1 -39.90 56.25 -18.09
C MET A 1 -40.89 55.53 -17.15
N GLN A 2 -41.87 54.78 -17.68
CA GLN A 2 -42.82 54.01 -16.84
C GLN A 2 -42.75 52.49 -17.09
N PHE A 3 -42.24 52.05 -18.24
CA PHE A 3 -42.11 50.63 -18.56
C PHE A 3 -41.10 49.90 -17.65
N PHE A 4 -39.96 50.50 -17.31
CA PHE A 4 -38.94 49.84 -16.47
C PHE A 4 -39.37 49.57 -15.02
N ARG A 5 -40.31 50.35 -14.46
CA ARG A 5 -40.79 50.15 -13.09
C ARG A 5 -41.73 48.96 -12.95
N SER A 6 -42.49 48.64 -14.00
CA SER A 6 -43.49 47.57 -13.95
C SER A 6 -42.89 46.17 -14.05
N TYR A 7 -41.75 46.02 -14.74
CA TYR A 7 -41.07 44.72 -14.91
C TYR A 7 -40.00 44.46 -13.87
N TRP A 8 -39.61 45.46 -13.09
CA TRP A 8 -38.66 45.33 -11.98
C TRP A 8 -39.02 44.19 -10.99
N PRO A 9 -40.27 44.05 -10.51
CA PRO A 9 -40.62 42.95 -9.60
C PRO A 9 -40.50 41.56 -10.25
N TRP A 10 -40.75 41.45 -11.56
CA TRP A 10 -40.59 40.19 -12.30
C TRP A 10 -39.13 39.83 -12.50
N ILE A 11 -38.27 40.82 -12.79
CA ILE A 11 -36.83 40.63 -12.92
C ILE A 11 -36.23 40.23 -11.57
N SER A 12 -36.63 40.88 -10.47
CA SER A 12 -36.18 40.47 -9.12
C SER A 12 -36.65 39.07 -8.75
N GLY A 13 -37.89 38.71 -9.12
CA GLY A 13 -38.42 37.36 -8.90
C GLY A 13 -37.64 36.29 -9.67
N ALA A 14 -37.30 36.56 -10.94
CA ALA A 14 -36.50 35.66 -11.77
C ALA A 14 -35.08 35.47 -11.20
N ILE A 15 -34.45 36.54 -10.71
CA ILE A 15 -33.11 36.46 -10.10
C ILE A 15 -33.14 35.62 -8.82
N ILE A 16 -34.13 35.81 -7.96
CA ILE A 16 -34.28 35.03 -6.72
C ILE A 16 -34.50 33.54 -7.06
N LEU A 17 -35.33 33.25 -8.06
CA LEU A 17 -35.60 31.87 -8.48
C LEU A 17 -34.33 31.19 -9.03
N ILE A 18 -33.51 31.90 -9.79
CA ILE A 18 -32.22 31.40 -10.29
C ILE A 18 -31.26 31.13 -9.12
N ILE A 19 -31.19 32.03 -8.12
CA ILE A 19 -30.35 31.83 -6.94
C ILE A 19 -30.82 30.60 -6.15
N CYS A 20 -32.12 30.38 -5.99
CA CYS A 20 -32.65 29.19 -5.33
C CYS A 20 -32.32 27.91 -6.10
N ILE A 21 -32.43 27.92 -7.43
CA ILE A 21 -32.06 26.77 -8.27
C ILE A 21 -30.56 26.48 -8.16
N LEU A 22 -29.71 27.51 -8.17
CA LEU A 22 -28.27 27.35 -7.96
C LEU A 22 -27.95 26.79 -6.57
N PHE A 23 -28.72 27.12 -5.54
CA PHE A 23 -28.55 26.58 -4.19
C PHE A 23 -29.00 25.11 -4.09
N ILE A 24 -30.09 24.73 -4.77
CA ILE A 24 -30.61 23.35 -4.78
C ILE A 24 -29.70 22.43 -5.60
N PHE A 25 -29.17 22.91 -6.73
CA PHE A 25 -28.20 22.19 -7.55
C PHE A 25 -26.75 22.44 -7.12
N TRP A 26 -26.53 23.11 -5.99
CA TRP A 26 -25.17 23.28 -5.48
C TRP A 26 -24.66 21.89 -5.09
N PRO A 27 -23.65 21.35 -5.80
CA PRO A 27 -23.13 20.04 -5.47
C PRO A 27 -22.59 20.14 -4.05
N GLU A 28 -23.13 19.32 -3.15
CA GLU A 28 -22.53 19.10 -1.85
C GLU A 28 -21.07 18.76 -2.12
N ARG A 29 -20.16 19.70 -1.76
CA ARG A 29 -18.75 19.39 -1.67
C ARG A 29 -18.65 18.38 -0.55
N LYS A 30 -18.67 17.09 -0.91
CA LYS A 30 -18.20 16.03 -0.03
C LYS A 30 -16.78 16.43 0.34
N THR A 31 -16.63 17.01 1.53
CA THR A 31 -15.35 17.18 2.17
C THR A 31 -14.89 15.76 2.44
N ASN A 32 -14.13 15.19 1.51
CA ASN A 32 -13.27 14.06 1.81
C ASN A 32 -12.34 14.58 2.89
N SER A 33 -12.60 14.22 4.14
CA SER A 33 -11.67 14.47 5.22
C SER A 33 -10.37 13.78 4.80
N PRO A 34 -9.26 14.53 4.60
CA PRO A 34 -8.00 13.90 4.28
C PRO A 34 -7.69 12.87 5.37
N SER A 35 -7.16 11.74 4.95
CA SER A 35 -6.74 10.72 5.91
C SER A 35 -5.68 11.32 6.85
N LEU A 36 -5.58 10.82 8.08
CA LEU A 36 -4.56 11.26 9.06
C LEU A 36 -3.12 11.28 8.48
N GLY A 37 -2.84 10.44 7.47
CA GLY A 37 -1.57 10.43 6.74
C GLY A 37 -1.40 11.59 5.76
N GLU A 38 -2.46 11.98 5.05
CA GLU A 38 -2.47 13.13 4.14
C GLU A 38 -2.41 14.46 4.91
N GLU A 39 -3.10 14.56 6.05
CA GLU A 39 -2.98 15.72 6.94
C GLU A 39 -1.56 15.83 7.52
N ALA A 40 -0.97 14.70 7.94
CA ALA A 40 0.40 14.69 8.44
C ALA A 40 1.41 15.07 7.34
N SER A 41 1.26 14.57 6.11
CA SER A 41 2.13 14.92 5.00
C SER A 41 1.96 16.38 4.58
N GLU A 42 0.72 16.90 4.55
CA GLU A 42 0.45 18.31 4.22
C GLU A 42 0.99 19.25 5.31
N VAL A 43 0.89 18.88 6.58
CA VAL A 43 1.48 19.64 7.70
C VAL A 43 3.00 19.62 7.63
N VAL A 44 3.61 18.49 7.28
CA VAL A 44 5.07 18.38 7.09
C VAL A 44 5.51 19.20 5.87
N ASP A 45 4.81 19.12 4.74
CA ASP A 45 5.10 19.90 3.54
C ASP A 45 4.94 21.41 3.78
N ARG A 46 3.88 21.84 4.50
CA ARG A 46 3.68 23.24 4.86
C ARG A 46 4.76 23.77 5.82
N LYS A 47 5.28 22.92 6.71
CA LYS A 47 6.19 23.36 7.77
C LYS A 47 7.68 23.23 7.38
N TYR A 48 8.03 22.27 6.53
CA TYR A 48 9.43 21.94 6.20
C TYR A 48 9.74 21.98 4.70
N GLY A 49 8.73 22.09 3.82
CA GLY A 49 8.92 22.18 2.37
C GLY A 49 9.28 20.83 1.73
N SER A 50 8.75 20.57 0.53
CA SER A 50 8.82 19.27 -0.14
C SER A 50 10.19 18.88 -0.72
N GLY A 51 11.25 19.66 -0.46
CA GLY A 51 12.57 19.50 -1.08
C GLY A 51 13.64 18.88 -0.18
N SER A 52 13.57 19.13 1.12
CA SER A 52 14.54 18.66 2.10
C SER A 52 13.84 18.63 3.46
N LEU A 53 13.56 17.44 4.01
CA LEU A 53 13.25 17.33 5.44
C LEU A 53 14.53 17.67 6.21
N GLU A 54 14.83 18.96 6.29
CA GLU A 54 15.76 19.50 7.26
C GLU A 54 14.97 19.71 8.53
N PHE A 55 15.34 18.97 9.57
CA PHE A 55 14.80 19.15 10.91
C PHE A 55 15.73 20.15 11.60
N PRO A 56 15.41 21.46 11.62
CA PRO A 56 16.31 22.48 12.18
C PRO A 56 16.57 22.28 13.68
N ASP A 57 15.67 21.57 14.37
CA ASP A 57 15.76 21.24 15.79
C ASP A 57 16.45 19.88 16.05
N ALA A 58 16.80 19.12 15.00
CA ALA A 58 17.51 17.86 15.17
C ALA A 58 19.02 18.12 15.20
N PRO A 59 19.78 17.48 16.12
CA PRO A 59 21.23 17.57 16.11
C PRO A 59 21.77 17.07 14.79
N HIS A 60 22.72 17.80 14.19
CA HIS A 60 23.41 17.39 12.97
C HIS A 60 24.55 16.45 13.36
N PRO A 61 24.38 15.11 13.27
CA PRO A 61 25.29 14.18 13.94
C PRO A 61 26.71 14.23 13.36
N PHE A 62 26.84 14.65 12.10
CA PHE A 62 28.12 14.77 11.40
C PHE A 62 28.77 16.15 11.55
N GLU A 63 28.04 17.16 12.03
CA GLU A 63 28.62 18.45 12.43
C GLU A 63 29.17 18.39 13.85
N GLU A 64 28.47 17.67 14.74
CA GLU A 64 28.89 17.45 16.13
C GLU A 64 30.00 16.41 16.27
N ASP A 65 29.96 15.33 15.46
CA ASP A 65 30.98 14.29 15.42
C ASP A 65 31.26 13.83 13.97
N PRO A 66 32.28 14.42 13.31
CA PRO A 66 32.67 14.05 11.95
C PRO A 66 33.08 12.59 11.77
N ASP A 67 33.52 11.91 12.84
CA ASP A 67 34.00 10.52 12.77
C ASP A 67 32.85 9.53 12.54
N LEU A 68 31.59 9.95 12.76
CA LEU A 68 30.39 9.13 12.56
C LEU A 68 30.00 8.98 11.08
N GLU A 69 30.46 9.86 10.19
CA GLU A 69 30.04 9.86 8.79
C GLU A 69 30.53 8.59 8.06
N GLY A 70 31.77 8.16 8.32
CA GLY A 70 32.37 6.96 7.73
C GLY A 70 31.62 5.66 8.07
N PRO A 71 31.39 5.36 9.37
CA PRO A 71 30.55 4.25 9.81
C PRO A 71 29.12 4.33 9.26
N ALA A 72 28.51 5.52 9.27
CA ALA A 72 27.16 5.71 8.76
C ALA A 72 27.05 5.39 7.26
N LYS A 73 27.99 5.86 6.43
CA LYS A 73 28.06 5.54 5.00
C LYS A 73 28.25 4.05 4.73
N ARG A 74 29.00 3.34 5.58
CA ARG A 74 29.17 1.89 5.46
C ARG A 74 27.90 1.13 5.81
N LEU A 75 27.17 1.56 6.85
CA LEU A 75 25.96 0.88 7.32
C LEU A 75 24.73 1.21 6.47
N TRP A 76 24.60 2.45 6.01
CA TRP A 76 23.46 2.94 5.21
C TRP A 76 23.89 3.59 3.90
N PRO A 77 24.61 2.89 3.00
CA PRO A 77 25.13 3.48 1.77
C PRO A 77 24.05 4.07 0.85
N ALA A 78 22.82 3.55 0.94
CA ALA A 78 21.69 4.05 0.15
C ALA A 78 21.16 5.41 0.64
N ALA A 79 21.29 5.74 1.93
CA ALA A 79 20.81 6.99 2.50
C ALA A 79 21.67 8.20 2.08
N PHE A 80 22.93 7.94 1.72
CA PHE A 80 23.88 8.95 1.24
C PHE A 80 23.95 9.05 -0.29
N ARG A 81 23.13 8.28 -1.02
CA ARG A 81 23.00 8.47 -2.47
C ARG A 81 22.30 9.80 -2.72
N GLU A 82 22.73 10.48 -3.78
CA GLU A 82 22.03 11.68 -4.24
C GLU A 82 20.55 11.38 -4.44
N LYS A 83 19.70 12.34 -4.06
CA LYS A 83 18.27 12.23 -4.31
C LYS A 83 18.08 12.10 -5.83
N LYS A 84 17.15 11.23 -6.22
CA LYS A 84 16.79 11.06 -7.62
C LYS A 84 16.34 12.40 -8.21
N SER A 85 16.78 12.70 -9.42
CA SER A 85 16.34 13.91 -10.12
C SER A 85 14.83 13.87 -10.39
N GLU A 86 14.21 15.03 -10.61
CA GLU A 86 12.77 15.08 -10.95
C GLU A 86 12.46 14.25 -12.21
N GLU A 87 13.35 14.24 -13.20
CA GLU A 87 13.23 13.39 -14.39
C GLU A 87 13.25 11.90 -14.06
N GLU A 88 14.11 11.47 -13.13
CA GLU A 88 14.15 10.08 -12.69
C GLU A 88 12.90 9.70 -11.88
N ARG A 89 12.39 10.62 -11.06
CA ARG A 89 11.14 10.42 -10.30
C ARG A 89 9.96 10.23 -11.24
N GLU A 90 9.87 11.03 -12.30
CA GLU A 90 8.79 10.91 -13.27
C GLU A 90 8.88 9.62 -14.07
N LYS A 91 10.08 9.20 -14.49
CA LYS A 91 10.27 7.88 -15.12
C LYS A 91 9.81 6.73 -14.21
N ILE A 92 10.11 6.81 -12.92
CA ILE A 92 9.65 5.81 -11.94
C ILE A 92 8.12 5.83 -11.80
N ARG A 93 7.52 7.03 -11.83
CA ARG A 93 6.06 7.20 -11.81
C ARG A 93 5.44 6.52 -13.03
N GLU A 94 5.96 6.79 -14.22
CA GLU A 94 5.49 6.17 -15.47
C GLU A 94 5.59 4.64 -15.44
N GLU A 95 6.69 4.10 -14.90
CA GLU A 95 6.85 2.65 -14.73
C GLU A 95 5.83 2.06 -13.77
N TRP A 96 5.55 2.73 -12.65
CA TRP A 96 4.52 2.28 -11.73
C TRP A 96 3.12 2.32 -12.37
N VAL A 97 2.84 3.34 -13.19
CA VAL A 97 1.59 3.44 -13.94
C VAL A 97 1.47 2.30 -14.97
N ASP A 98 2.51 2.02 -15.76
CA ASP A 98 2.52 0.91 -16.72
C ASP A 98 2.40 -0.45 -16.01
N PHE A 99 3.13 -0.65 -14.90
CA PHE A 99 3.03 -1.86 -14.09
C PHE A 99 1.62 -2.04 -13.50
N ALA A 100 1.03 -0.98 -12.96
CA ALA A 100 -0.32 -1.01 -12.40
C ALA A 100 -1.39 -1.29 -13.46
N ALA A 101 -1.20 -0.80 -14.70
CA ALA A 101 -2.08 -1.11 -15.81
C ALA A 101 -2.00 -2.60 -16.20
N ARG A 102 -0.81 -3.20 -16.18
CA ARG A 102 -0.61 -4.63 -16.51
C ARG A 102 -1.07 -5.57 -15.39
N TYR A 103 -0.86 -5.20 -14.14
CA TYR A 103 -1.12 -6.03 -12.96
C TYR A 103 -1.92 -5.30 -11.88
N PRO A 104 -3.18 -4.89 -12.15
CA PRO A 104 -3.95 -4.02 -11.26
C PRO A 104 -4.26 -4.59 -9.87
N ARG A 105 -4.09 -5.92 -9.69
CA ARG A 105 -4.31 -6.62 -8.42
C ARG A 105 -3.02 -6.90 -7.64
N ASN A 106 -1.88 -6.41 -8.12
CA ASN A 106 -0.61 -6.67 -7.48
C ASN A 106 -0.50 -5.92 -6.14
N ILE A 107 -0.20 -6.67 -5.08
CA ILE A 107 -0.19 -6.15 -3.69
C ILE A 107 0.97 -5.19 -3.45
N TYR A 108 2.04 -5.22 -4.26
CA TYR A 108 3.21 -4.36 -4.08
C TYR A 108 3.10 -2.99 -4.76
N ILE A 109 2.04 -2.75 -5.54
CA ILE A 109 1.80 -1.42 -6.14
C ILE A 109 1.55 -0.41 -5.02
N PRO A 110 2.23 0.74 -4.97
CA PRO A 110 1.93 1.79 -4.00
C PRO A 110 0.48 2.29 -4.13
N SER A 111 -0.15 2.67 -3.02
CA SER A 111 -1.57 3.09 -2.99
C SER A 111 -1.90 4.21 -3.97
N GLU A 112 -0.96 5.12 -4.23
CA GLU A 112 -1.09 6.24 -5.18
C GLU A 112 -1.33 5.78 -6.62
N PHE A 113 -0.85 4.60 -7.00
CA PHE A 113 -0.96 4.04 -8.35
C PHE A 113 -2.03 2.96 -8.46
N ARG A 114 -2.68 2.60 -7.34
CA ARG A 114 -3.73 1.59 -7.37
C ARG A 114 -5.04 2.19 -7.90
N PRO A 115 -5.85 1.39 -8.62
CA PRO A 115 -7.23 1.76 -8.90
C PRO A 115 -7.98 2.07 -7.59
N GLN A 116 -8.79 3.13 -7.58
CA GLN A 116 -9.64 3.43 -6.44
C GLN A 116 -10.64 2.30 -6.23
N LEU A 117 -10.64 1.75 -5.01
CA LEU A 117 -11.59 0.72 -4.60
C LEU A 117 -12.91 1.37 -4.19
N THR A 118 -14.01 0.63 -4.35
CA THR A 118 -15.28 1.06 -3.74
C THR A 118 -15.23 0.84 -2.23
N SER A 119 -16.03 1.60 -1.47
CA SER A 119 -16.10 1.42 0.01
C SER A 119 -16.44 0.00 0.44
N GLU A 120 -17.22 -0.74 -0.37
CA GLU A 120 -17.53 -2.15 -0.12
C GLU A 120 -16.33 -3.05 -0.33
N ASP A 121 -15.53 -2.80 -1.38
CA ASP A 121 -14.34 -3.59 -1.68
C ASP A 121 -13.23 -3.33 -0.66
N GLU A 122 -13.08 -2.09 -0.18
CA GLU A 122 -12.16 -1.77 0.91
C GLU A 122 -12.54 -2.52 2.19
N LYS A 123 -13.84 -2.57 2.53
CA LYS A 123 -14.32 -3.29 3.69
C LYS A 123 -14.02 -4.79 3.57
N LYS A 124 -14.30 -5.40 2.41
CA LYS A 124 -13.98 -6.81 2.14
C LYS A 124 -12.48 -7.09 2.23
N ALA A 125 -11.65 -6.18 1.72
CA ALA A 125 -10.20 -6.31 1.80
C ALA A 125 -9.71 -6.28 3.26
N ARG A 126 -10.28 -5.40 4.10
CA ARG A 126 -9.98 -5.37 5.54
C ARG A 126 -10.42 -6.65 6.25
N GLU A 127 -11.65 -7.10 6.02
CA GLU A 127 -12.15 -8.36 6.60
C GLU A 127 -11.31 -9.57 6.18
N GLN A 128 -10.83 -9.59 4.94
CA GLN A 128 -9.91 -10.62 4.46
C GLN A 128 -8.57 -10.57 5.19
N LEU A 129 -7.99 -9.38 5.39
CA LEU A 129 -6.74 -9.20 6.14
C LEU A 129 -6.90 -9.66 7.60
N ASP A 130 -8.01 -9.33 8.25
CA ASP A 130 -8.29 -9.78 9.62
C ASP A 130 -8.33 -11.32 9.72
N LYS A 131 -8.98 -11.99 8.75
CA LYS A 131 -8.99 -13.46 8.68
C LYS A 131 -7.60 -14.05 8.47
N VAL A 132 -6.78 -13.44 7.61
CA VAL A 132 -5.39 -13.85 7.36
C VAL A 132 -4.55 -13.71 8.64
N THR A 133 -4.64 -12.57 9.33
CA THR A 133 -3.91 -12.32 10.58
C THR A 133 -4.33 -13.27 11.69
N SER A 134 -5.62 -13.59 11.79
CA SER A 134 -6.13 -14.61 12.73
C SER A 134 -5.53 -15.99 12.43
N ALA A 135 -5.56 -16.41 11.17
CA ALA A 135 -4.98 -17.69 10.73
C ALA A 135 -3.47 -17.76 11.01
N GLU A 136 -2.71 -16.73 10.61
CA GLU A 136 -1.27 -16.65 10.83
C GLU A 136 -0.92 -16.71 12.32
N SER A 137 -1.68 -16.02 13.17
CA SER A 137 -1.49 -16.08 14.62
C SER A 137 -1.69 -17.49 15.15
N LYS A 138 -2.74 -18.18 14.72
CA LYS A 138 -3.05 -19.56 15.12
C LYS A 138 -1.99 -20.56 14.63
N PHE A 139 -1.52 -20.42 13.39
CA PHE A 139 -0.41 -21.21 12.84
C PHE A 139 0.92 -20.93 13.56
N ALA A 140 1.21 -19.68 13.90
CA ALA A 140 2.42 -19.31 14.64
C ALA A 140 2.39 -19.86 16.06
N LEU A 141 1.24 -19.80 16.73
CA LEU A 141 1.03 -20.35 18.06
C LEU A 141 1.21 -21.88 18.08
N SER A 142 0.71 -22.60 17.07
CA SER A 142 0.92 -24.05 17.00
C SER A 142 2.39 -24.40 16.73
N LYS A 143 3.05 -23.70 15.80
CA LYS A 143 4.47 -23.93 15.46
C LYS A 143 5.42 -23.66 16.64
N ASN A 144 5.12 -22.66 17.46
CA ASN A 144 5.98 -22.27 18.58
C ASN A 144 5.60 -22.93 19.92
N ALA A 145 4.52 -23.71 19.98
CA ALA A 145 4.05 -24.33 21.22
C ALA A 145 5.12 -25.22 21.89
N GLY A 146 5.99 -25.87 21.12
CA GLY A 146 7.10 -26.67 21.65
C GLY A 146 8.32 -25.88 22.09
N ARG A 147 8.50 -24.64 21.62
CA ARG A 147 9.72 -23.83 21.87
C ARG A 147 9.72 -23.15 23.24
N TYR A 148 8.54 -22.90 23.81
CA TYR A 148 8.36 -22.22 25.09
C TYR A 148 7.78 -23.13 26.18
N ALA A 149 7.72 -24.45 25.94
CA ALA A 149 7.31 -25.41 26.96
C ALA A 149 8.38 -25.44 28.08
N GLN A 150 7.96 -25.35 29.33
CA GLN A 150 8.89 -25.44 30.45
C GLN A 150 9.54 -26.83 30.49
N PRO A 151 10.85 -26.93 30.78
CA PRO A 151 11.52 -28.22 30.95
C PRO A 151 10.76 -29.09 31.95
N GLY A 152 10.40 -30.32 31.56
CA GLY A 152 9.65 -31.25 32.39
C GLY A 152 8.12 -31.16 32.30
N SER A 153 7.57 -30.23 31.50
CA SER A 153 6.13 -30.19 31.21
C SER A 153 5.79 -30.92 29.90
N VAL A 154 4.77 -31.78 29.93
CA VAL A 154 4.20 -32.36 28.70
C VAL A 154 3.38 -31.25 28.02
N PRO A 155 3.65 -30.89 26.75
CA PRO A 155 2.92 -29.84 26.06
C PRO A 155 1.41 -30.14 26.06
N THR A 156 0.60 -29.33 26.75
CA THR A 156 -0.83 -29.57 26.94
C THR A 156 -1.70 -28.95 25.84
N ARG A 157 -1.14 -28.71 24.64
CA ARG A 157 -1.84 -27.95 23.58
C ARG A 157 -2.07 -28.83 22.34
N PRO A 158 -3.24 -28.73 21.68
CA PRO A 158 -3.51 -29.48 20.45
C PRO A 158 -2.42 -29.23 19.40
N SER A 159 -1.97 -30.31 18.75
CA SER A 159 -0.97 -30.29 17.67
C SER A 159 -1.42 -29.48 16.47
N ASP A 160 -2.73 -29.40 16.28
CA ASP A 160 -3.34 -28.82 15.10
C ASP A 160 -3.81 -27.39 15.40
N PRO A 161 -3.50 -26.44 14.50
CA PRO A 161 -3.92 -25.06 14.65
C PRO A 161 -5.45 -24.97 14.55
N ASN A 162 -6.11 -24.34 15.53
CA ASN A 162 -7.56 -24.16 15.55
C ASN A 162 -8.03 -23.08 14.55
N VAL A 163 -7.85 -23.34 13.26
CA VAL A 163 -8.16 -22.43 12.14
C VAL A 163 -9.39 -22.96 11.41
N THR A 164 -10.40 -22.09 11.26
CA THR A 164 -11.63 -22.43 10.54
C THR A 164 -11.37 -22.61 9.04
N PRO A 165 -12.19 -23.38 8.30
CA PRO A 165 -12.02 -23.53 6.85
C PRO A 165 -12.02 -22.20 6.09
N GLU A 166 -12.85 -21.22 6.52
CA GLU A 166 -12.86 -19.88 5.93
C GLU A 166 -11.54 -19.13 6.14
N GLU A 167 -10.96 -19.18 7.34
CA GLU A 167 -9.66 -18.57 7.65
C GLU A 167 -8.54 -19.26 6.88
N GLN A 168 -8.56 -20.59 6.75
CA GLN A 168 -7.59 -21.33 5.95
C GLN A 168 -7.66 -20.91 4.48
N LYS A 169 -8.87 -20.78 3.92
CA LYS A 169 -9.07 -20.33 2.54
C LYS A 169 -8.59 -18.90 2.33
N ALA A 170 -8.91 -18.00 3.24
CA ALA A 170 -8.43 -16.61 3.19
C ALA A 170 -6.89 -16.55 3.24
N TYR A 171 -6.28 -17.35 4.12
CA TYR A 171 -4.83 -17.48 4.25
C TYR A 171 -4.17 -17.96 2.95
N PHE A 172 -4.64 -19.09 2.37
CA PHE A 172 -4.08 -19.59 1.11
C PHE A 172 -4.32 -18.61 -0.05
N SER A 173 -5.52 -18.01 -0.14
CA SER A 173 -5.81 -17.01 -1.16
C SER A 173 -4.86 -15.82 -1.08
N TYR A 174 -4.52 -15.38 0.13
CA TYR A 174 -3.56 -14.30 0.33
C TYR A 174 -2.15 -14.72 -0.08
N LYS A 175 -1.66 -15.89 0.37
CA LYS A 175 -0.31 -16.39 0.02
C LYS A 175 -0.14 -16.62 -1.49
N ILE A 176 -1.18 -17.14 -2.15
CA ILE A 176 -1.22 -17.26 -3.62
C ILE A 176 -1.09 -15.87 -4.26
N SER A 177 -1.89 -14.90 -3.82
CA SER A 177 -1.88 -13.54 -4.38
C SER A 177 -0.56 -12.82 -4.15
N GLU A 178 0.05 -12.98 -2.96
CA GLU A 178 1.37 -12.44 -2.62
C GLU A 178 2.44 -13.02 -3.54
N LEU A 179 2.50 -14.34 -3.68
CA LEU A 179 3.52 -15.02 -4.45
C LEU A 179 3.39 -14.72 -5.95
N GLU A 180 2.17 -14.67 -6.47
CA GLU A 180 1.89 -14.17 -7.83
C GLU A 180 2.35 -12.73 -8.01
N SER A 181 2.03 -11.86 -7.05
CA SER A 181 2.43 -10.45 -7.09
C SER A 181 3.94 -10.29 -7.12
N ARG A 182 4.66 -11.12 -6.33
CA ARG A 182 6.12 -11.12 -6.28
C ARG A 182 6.73 -11.58 -7.60
N ILE A 183 6.20 -12.66 -8.18
CA ILE A 183 6.65 -13.17 -9.49
C ILE A 183 6.46 -12.08 -10.55
N GLN A 184 5.29 -11.46 -10.62
CA GLN A 184 4.99 -10.40 -11.59
C GLN A 184 5.95 -9.22 -11.47
N LEU A 185 6.24 -8.76 -10.23
CA LEU A 185 7.14 -7.65 -9.98
C LEU A 185 8.57 -7.95 -10.49
N VAL A 186 9.10 -9.13 -10.17
CA VAL A 186 10.45 -9.53 -10.60
C VAL A 186 10.50 -9.74 -12.10
N GLN A 187 9.50 -10.39 -12.70
CA GLN A 187 9.42 -10.57 -14.15
C GLN A 187 9.38 -9.23 -14.89
N TYR A 188 8.59 -8.29 -14.39
CA TYR A 188 8.53 -6.94 -14.96
C TYR A 188 9.87 -6.23 -14.84
N ALA A 189 10.54 -6.29 -13.69
CA ALA A 189 11.85 -5.68 -13.50
C ALA A 189 12.92 -6.24 -14.46
N ILE A 190 12.89 -7.56 -14.72
CA ILE A 190 13.76 -8.20 -15.73
C ILE A 190 13.42 -7.69 -17.14
N GLN A 191 12.14 -7.63 -17.50
CA GLN A 191 11.69 -7.19 -18.83
C GLN A 191 12.06 -5.73 -19.13
N GLN A 192 12.00 -4.85 -18.13
CA GLN A 192 12.37 -3.44 -18.25
C GLN A 192 13.89 -3.20 -18.13
N GLY A 193 14.71 -4.24 -17.99
CA GLY A 193 16.17 -4.10 -17.84
C GLY A 193 16.58 -3.36 -16.56
N ARG A 194 15.73 -3.37 -15.52
CA ARG A 194 15.98 -2.70 -14.23
C ARG A 194 16.84 -3.53 -13.27
N MET A 195 17.20 -4.74 -13.67
CA MET A 195 18.01 -5.68 -12.90
C MET A 195 19.40 -5.80 -13.53
N ASP A 196 20.45 -5.86 -12.69
CA ASP A 196 21.81 -6.09 -13.17
C ASP A 196 21.94 -7.49 -13.78
N ALA A 197 22.74 -7.62 -14.85
CA ALA A 197 22.94 -8.87 -15.57
C ALA A 197 23.47 -10.00 -14.66
N SER A 198 24.23 -9.65 -13.63
CA SER A 198 24.73 -10.59 -12.62
C SER A 198 23.61 -11.21 -11.76
N GLN A 199 22.48 -10.52 -11.60
CA GLN A 199 21.36 -10.91 -10.74
C GLN A 199 20.29 -11.73 -11.48
N ILE A 200 20.20 -11.58 -12.81
CA ILE A 200 19.19 -12.23 -13.65
C ILE A 200 19.16 -13.77 -13.48
N PRO A 201 20.30 -14.49 -13.45
CA PRO A 201 20.28 -15.95 -13.28
C PRO A 201 19.64 -16.38 -11.96
N GLN A 202 19.97 -15.68 -10.86
CA GLN A 202 19.38 -15.97 -9.54
C GLN A 202 17.88 -15.64 -9.53
N ALA A 203 17.50 -14.49 -10.09
CA ALA A 203 16.10 -14.09 -10.16
C ALA A 203 15.25 -15.11 -10.95
N ASN A 204 15.76 -15.65 -12.05
CA ASN A 204 15.07 -16.69 -12.82
C ASN A 204 14.95 -18.01 -12.03
N SER A 205 15.98 -18.38 -11.27
CA SER A 205 15.94 -19.54 -10.37
C SER A 205 14.86 -19.38 -9.30
N ASP A 206 14.81 -18.19 -8.67
CA ASP A 206 13.82 -17.85 -7.66
C ASP A 206 12.39 -17.88 -8.22
N ILE A 207 12.17 -17.29 -9.41
CA ILE A 207 10.89 -17.35 -10.12
C ILE A 207 10.45 -18.80 -10.35
N ALA A 208 11.36 -19.67 -10.82
CA ALA A 208 11.03 -21.07 -11.05
C ALA A 208 10.66 -21.82 -9.76
N SER A 209 11.32 -21.49 -8.64
CA SER A 209 10.99 -22.04 -7.32
C SER A 209 9.61 -21.56 -6.85
N TRP A 210 9.35 -20.25 -6.93
CA TRP A 210 8.06 -19.66 -6.55
C TRP A 210 6.91 -20.15 -7.41
N GLN A 211 7.13 -20.42 -8.71
CA GLN A 211 6.10 -21.02 -9.56
C GLN A 211 5.71 -22.43 -9.10
N LYS A 212 6.67 -23.24 -8.63
CA LYS A 212 6.39 -24.56 -8.06
C LYS A 212 5.62 -24.44 -6.75
N GLU A 213 6.05 -23.55 -5.87
CA GLU A 213 5.36 -23.27 -4.60
C GLU A 213 3.93 -22.77 -4.85
N LEU A 214 3.74 -21.90 -5.84
CA LEU A 214 2.42 -21.40 -6.23
C LEU A 214 1.48 -22.54 -6.67
N GLN A 215 1.99 -23.49 -7.46
CA GLN A 215 1.22 -24.67 -7.86
C GLN A 215 0.85 -25.53 -6.65
N GLN A 216 1.77 -25.74 -5.72
CA GLN A 216 1.50 -26.48 -4.48
C GLN A 216 0.45 -25.78 -3.63
N LEU A 217 0.55 -24.45 -3.44
CA LEU A 217 -0.43 -23.67 -2.68
C LEU A 217 -1.82 -23.73 -3.31
N ARG A 218 -1.91 -23.67 -4.65
CA ARG A 218 -3.19 -23.83 -5.36
C ARG A 218 -3.79 -25.21 -5.12
N GLN A 219 -3.01 -26.29 -5.25
CA GLN A 219 -3.47 -27.66 -4.98
C GLN A 219 -3.94 -27.84 -3.53
N VAL A 220 -3.21 -27.29 -2.56
CA VAL A 220 -3.61 -27.35 -1.14
C VAL A 220 -4.86 -26.51 -0.90
N SER A 221 -4.99 -25.35 -1.54
CA SER A 221 -6.19 -24.50 -1.39
C SER A 221 -7.46 -25.18 -1.90
N GLU A 222 -7.35 -26.05 -2.91
CA GLU A 222 -8.48 -26.82 -3.45
C GLU A 222 -8.92 -27.96 -2.52
N SER A 223 -8.03 -28.46 -1.66
CA SER A 223 -8.34 -29.54 -0.70
C SER A 223 -9.01 -29.05 0.59
N VAL A 224 -9.01 -27.74 0.84
CA VAL A 224 -9.76 -27.11 1.93
C VAL A 224 -11.26 -27.28 1.67
N HIS A 225 -11.90 -28.18 2.42
CA HIS A 225 -13.33 -28.47 2.29
C HIS A 225 -14.19 -27.24 2.66
N ARG A 226 -15.37 -27.13 2.03
CA ARG A 226 -16.40 -26.12 2.38
C ARG A 226 -16.96 -26.35 3.77
#